data_AF-A0A956S7L8-F1
#
_entry.id   AF-A0A956S7L8-F1
#
_cell.length_a   1.000
_cell.length_b   1.000
_cell.length_c   1.000
_cell.angle_alpha   90.00
_cell.angle_beta   90.00
_cell.angle_gamma   90.00
#
_symmetry.space_group_name_H-M   'P 1'
#
loop_
_entity.id
_entity.type
_entity.pdbx_description
1 polymer ?
#
loop_
_entity_poly.entity_id
_entity_poly.type
_entity_poly.pdbx_seq_one_letter_code
_entity_poly.pdbx_strand_id
1 'polypeptide(L)'
;MPTGDRYKDQQNRVQEAYAFFKGRGYSDIQTSAIVGNLMEESGNFSSDVINGKRRGDGGKAFGIAQWHPDRQQVYKKNFGKDLTSTNFQEQLRFVHFELQNTERKALEKLSKATNVNDAAYLIDKHYERSAGTATSKRQANARNVYNQFSGKTLDDIDNNTDNGFLNAVAGQGDVSQFLPLLVNLVETKQKEEEIRKQELEDNQYKAALQEKINQRDFLASLINQTGVEFVERNPNKNLQG
;
A
#
# COMPACT_ATOMS: atom_id res chain seq x y z
N MET A 1 14.71 -21.88 22.46
CA MET A 1 15.10 -20.96 21.35
C MET A 1 14.43 -21.48 20.08
N PRO A 2 13.80 -20.65 19.23
CA PRO A 2 13.33 -21.10 17.92
C PRO A 2 14.51 -21.59 17.07
N THR A 3 14.30 -22.60 16.24
CA THR A 3 15.29 -23.06 15.25
C THR A 3 15.44 -22.02 14.14
N GLY A 4 16.58 -21.98 13.45
CA GLY A 4 16.84 -21.01 12.36
C GLY A 4 15.75 -21.00 11.29
N ASP A 5 15.20 -22.16 10.95
CA ASP A 5 14.13 -22.30 9.96
C ASP A 5 12.82 -21.60 10.39
N ARG A 6 12.44 -21.72 11.67
CA ARG A 6 11.23 -21.05 12.18
C ARG A 6 11.35 -19.53 12.12
N TYR A 7 12.55 -18.99 12.35
CA TYR A 7 12.77 -17.55 12.29
C TYR A 7 12.66 -17.05 10.84
N LYS A 8 13.27 -17.77 9.89
CA LYS A 8 13.18 -17.46 8.46
C LYS A 8 11.74 -17.50 7.96
N ASP A 9 10.97 -18.51 8.35
CA ASP A 9 9.55 -18.64 7.99
C ASP A 9 8.69 -17.47 8.50
N GLN A 10 8.95 -17.01 9.72
CA GLN A 10 8.23 -15.86 10.27
C GLN A 10 8.58 -14.57 9.53
N GLN A 11 9.86 -14.34 9.23
CA GLN A 11 10.30 -13.18 8.43
C GLN A 11 9.67 -13.19 7.05
N ASN A 12 9.62 -14.35 6.39
CA ASN A 12 8.94 -14.50 5.10
C ASN A 12 7.45 -14.12 5.19
N ARG A 13 6.77 -14.49 6.27
CA ARG A 13 5.36 -14.12 6.48
C ARG A 13 5.14 -12.64 6.79
N VAL A 14 6.09 -11.98 7.46
CA VAL A 14 6.05 -10.51 7.66
C VAL A 14 6.16 -9.81 6.30
N GLN A 15 7.10 -10.23 5.46
CA GLN A 15 7.27 -9.71 4.10
C GLN A 15 6.03 -9.95 3.24
N GLU A 16 5.48 -11.17 3.25
CA GLU A 16 4.24 -11.53 2.56
C GLU A 16 3.06 -10.66 3.01
N ALA A 17 2.88 -10.46 4.31
CA ALA A 17 1.82 -9.60 4.84
C ALA A 17 2.01 -8.15 4.40
N TYR A 18 3.25 -7.63 4.45
CA TYR A 18 3.56 -6.28 3.99
C TYR A 18 3.23 -6.11 2.51
N ALA A 19 3.74 -7.01 1.66
CA ALA A 19 3.49 -6.99 0.21
C ALA A 19 1.99 -7.09 -0.10
N PHE A 20 1.27 -7.96 0.62
CA PHE A 20 -0.17 -8.12 0.46
C PHE A 20 -0.94 -6.80 0.68
N PHE A 21 -0.75 -6.13 1.83
CA PHE A 21 -1.47 -4.89 2.11
C PHE A 21 -0.96 -3.73 1.25
N LYS A 22 0.36 -3.63 1.01
CA LYS A 22 0.93 -2.64 0.09
C LYS A 22 0.32 -2.75 -1.31
N GLY A 23 0.21 -3.97 -1.84
CA GLY A 23 -0.43 -4.25 -3.13
C GLY A 23 -1.93 -3.99 -3.17
N ARG A 24 -2.59 -3.74 -2.02
CA ARG A 24 -3.99 -3.28 -1.96
C ARG A 24 -4.12 -1.76 -1.78
N GLY A 25 -3.03 -1.03 -2.01
CA GLY A 25 -3.03 0.44 -2.03
C GLY A 25 -2.87 1.09 -0.66
N TYR A 26 -2.55 0.33 0.39
CA TYR A 26 -2.23 0.91 1.70
C TYR A 26 -0.86 1.59 1.64
N SER A 27 -0.72 2.74 2.30
CA SER A 27 0.59 3.42 2.44
C SER A 27 1.54 2.58 3.30
N ASP A 28 2.83 2.90 3.29
CA ASP A 28 3.82 2.19 4.10
C ASP A 28 3.50 2.31 5.59
N ILE A 29 3.08 3.49 6.04
CA ILE A 29 2.64 3.73 7.43
C ILE A 29 1.47 2.82 7.81
N GLN A 30 0.45 2.76 6.95
CA GLN A 30 -0.75 1.95 7.20
C GLN A 30 -0.43 0.46 7.18
N THR A 31 0.33 0.03 6.19
CA THR A 31 0.77 -1.36 6.00
C THR A 31 1.56 -1.82 7.22
N SER A 32 2.58 -1.07 7.63
CA SER A 32 3.40 -1.38 8.80
C SER A 32 2.59 -1.43 10.09
N ALA A 33 1.61 -0.53 10.25
CA ALA A 33 0.73 -0.53 11.41
C ALA A 33 -0.17 -1.77 11.49
N ILE A 34 -0.77 -2.17 10.36
CA ILE A 34 -1.58 -3.40 10.29
C ILE A 34 -0.70 -4.61 10.61
N VAL A 35 0.41 -4.77 9.89
CA VAL A 35 1.32 -5.92 10.06
C VAL A 35 1.88 -5.98 11.48
N GLY A 36 2.33 -4.85 12.04
CA GLY A 36 2.90 -4.80 13.39
C GLY A 36 1.91 -5.20 14.50
N ASN A 37 0.63 -4.90 14.31
CA ASN A 37 -0.44 -5.33 15.21
C ASN A 37 -0.71 -6.83 15.09
N LEU A 38 -0.82 -7.33 13.85
CA LEU A 38 -1.03 -8.76 13.60
C LEU A 38 0.15 -9.60 14.10
N MET A 39 1.38 -9.07 14.04
CA MET A 39 2.55 -9.72 14.64
C MET A 39 2.37 -9.94 16.14
N GLU A 40 1.85 -8.97 16.89
CA GLU A 40 1.60 -9.15 18.33
C GLU A 40 0.48 -10.18 18.58
N GLU A 41 -0.62 -10.10 17.84
CA GLU A 41 -1.77 -11.03 18.00
C GLU A 41 -1.40 -12.49 17.69
N SER A 42 -0.53 -12.70 16.70
CA SER A 42 -0.22 -14.03 16.19
C SER A 42 1.08 -14.64 16.73
N GLY A 43 1.80 -13.90 17.59
CA GLY A 43 3.15 -14.29 18.02
C GLY A 43 4.11 -14.34 16.83
N ASN A 44 4.21 -13.23 16.10
CA ASN A 44 5.00 -13.04 14.89
C ASN A 44 4.64 -13.99 13.75
N PHE A 45 3.33 -14.10 13.45
CA PHE A 45 2.78 -15.01 12.45
C PHE A 45 3.22 -16.47 12.70
N SER A 46 3.13 -16.94 13.94
CA SER A 46 3.52 -18.32 14.23
C SER A 46 2.57 -19.32 13.56
N SER A 47 3.12 -20.40 13.02
CA SER A 47 2.36 -21.42 12.27
C SER A 47 1.30 -22.11 13.12
N ASP A 48 1.54 -22.24 14.43
CA ASP A 48 0.58 -22.80 15.38
C ASP A 48 -0.65 -21.91 15.60
N VAL A 49 -0.56 -20.59 15.44
CA VAL A 49 -1.73 -19.69 15.45
C VAL A 49 -2.46 -19.74 14.11
N ILE A 50 -1.72 -19.70 13.02
CA ILE A 50 -2.29 -19.71 11.67
C ILE A 50 -3.11 -20.99 11.44
N ASN A 51 -2.59 -22.15 11.85
CA ASN A 51 -3.29 -23.43 11.72
C ASN A 51 -4.27 -23.73 12.88
N GLY A 52 -4.40 -22.80 13.85
CA GLY A 52 -5.31 -22.94 14.99
C GLY A 52 -4.93 -23.96 16.04
N LYS A 53 -3.72 -24.51 16.02
CA LYS A 53 -3.20 -25.34 17.13
C LYS A 53 -3.13 -24.54 18.44
N ARG A 54 -2.74 -23.26 18.35
CA ARG A 54 -2.79 -22.30 19.45
C ARG A 54 -3.94 -21.33 19.20
N ARG A 55 -4.84 -21.26 20.17
CA ARG A 55 -6.07 -20.45 20.15
C ARG A 55 -6.13 -19.57 21.39
N GLY A 56 -6.59 -18.34 21.24
CA GLY A 56 -6.86 -17.44 22.35
C GLY A 56 -8.24 -17.65 22.97
N ASP A 57 -8.57 -16.85 23.99
CA ASP A 57 -9.89 -16.80 24.62
C ASP A 57 -10.47 -18.18 24.97
N GLY A 58 -9.68 -18.99 25.71
CA GLY A 58 -10.11 -20.33 26.12
C GLY A 58 -10.39 -21.29 24.96
N GLY A 59 -9.77 -21.06 23.80
CA GLY A 59 -9.96 -21.88 22.60
C GLY A 59 -10.95 -21.32 21.59
N LYS A 60 -11.52 -20.13 21.82
CA LYS A 60 -12.52 -19.52 20.92
C LYS A 60 -11.90 -18.67 19.82
N ALA A 61 -10.81 -17.97 20.11
CA ALA A 61 -10.16 -17.07 19.15
C ALA A 61 -9.26 -17.84 18.17
N PHE A 62 -9.27 -17.44 16.90
CA PHE A 62 -8.53 -18.13 15.84
C PHE A 62 -7.76 -17.17 14.94
N GLY A 63 -6.62 -17.62 14.40
CA GLY A 63 -5.94 -16.96 13.29
C GLY A 63 -5.16 -15.71 13.67
N ILE A 64 -4.63 -15.02 12.65
CA ILE A 64 -3.64 -13.96 12.82
C ILE A 64 -4.14 -12.69 13.51
N ALA A 65 -5.45 -12.46 13.53
CA ALA A 65 -6.08 -11.37 14.28
C ALA A 65 -6.92 -11.88 15.47
N GLN A 66 -6.71 -13.13 15.89
CA GLN A 66 -7.42 -13.75 17.02
C GLN A 66 -8.95 -13.55 16.98
N TRP A 67 -9.56 -13.81 15.83
CA TRP A 67 -10.99 -13.59 15.60
C TRP A 67 -11.86 -14.41 16.54
N HIS A 68 -12.74 -13.73 17.28
CA HIS A 68 -13.79 -14.35 18.09
C HIS A 68 -14.90 -14.98 17.22
N PRO A 69 -15.79 -15.82 17.80
CA PRO A 69 -16.78 -16.59 17.04
C PRO A 69 -17.73 -15.77 16.15
N ASP A 70 -18.06 -14.54 16.53
CA ASP A 70 -18.88 -13.62 15.75
C ASP A 70 -18.19 -13.23 14.43
N ARG A 71 -16.91 -12.85 14.48
CA ARG A 71 -16.11 -12.53 13.29
C ARG A 71 -15.83 -13.78 12.45
N GLN A 72 -15.70 -14.96 13.07
CA GLN A 72 -15.64 -16.23 12.34
C GLN A 72 -16.91 -16.51 11.51
N GLN A 73 -18.10 -16.15 12.02
CA GLN A 73 -19.35 -16.27 11.27
C GLN A 73 -19.42 -15.28 10.10
N VAL A 74 -18.88 -14.05 10.28
CA VAL A 74 -18.73 -13.09 9.17
C VAL A 74 -17.87 -13.69 8.06
N TYR A 75 -16.75 -14.33 8.39
CA TYR A 75 -15.94 -15.02 7.39
C TYR A 75 -16.74 -16.11 6.67
N LYS A 76 -17.36 -17.03 7.42
CA LYS A 76 -18.15 -18.12 6.83
C LYS A 76 -19.23 -17.62 5.87
N LYS A 77 -19.94 -16.56 6.25
CA LYS A 77 -20.99 -15.96 5.44
C LYS A 77 -20.47 -15.37 4.12
N ASN A 78 -19.31 -14.71 4.14
CA ASN A 78 -18.79 -13.97 2.97
C ASN A 78 -17.84 -14.80 2.08
N PHE A 79 -17.20 -15.83 2.64
CA PHE A 79 -16.21 -16.66 1.94
C PHE A 79 -16.67 -18.10 1.72
N GLY A 80 -17.85 -18.48 2.23
CA GLY A 80 -18.47 -19.79 2.00
C GLY A 80 -17.75 -20.96 2.68
N LYS A 81 -16.81 -20.70 3.58
CA LYS A 81 -16.01 -21.73 4.26
C LYS A 81 -15.65 -21.33 5.68
N ASP A 82 -15.35 -22.30 6.53
CA ASP A 82 -15.00 -22.03 7.92
C ASP A 82 -13.61 -21.39 8.04
N LEU A 83 -13.49 -20.34 8.88
CA LEU A 83 -12.23 -19.64 9.10
C LEU A 83 -11.14 -20.59 9.63
N THR A 84 -11.52 -21.64 10.35
CA THR A 84 -10.59 -22.64 10.90
C THR A 84 -9.91 -23.50 9.85
N SER A 85 -10.38 -23.47 8.60
CA SER A 85 -9.83 -24.21 7.46
C SER A 85 -9.09 -23.27 6.49
N THR A 86 -8.59 -22.15 6.99
CA THR A 86 -7.90 -21.13 6.18
C THR A 86 -6.38 -21.21 6.27
N ASN A 87 -5.73 -20.85 5.18
CA ASN A 87 -4.29 -20.58 5.17
C ASN A 87 -3.99 -19.10 5.52
N PHE A 88 -2.71 -18.76 5.60
CA PHE A 88 -2.26 -17.42 5.96
C PHE A 88 -2.79 -16.32 5.02
N GLN A 89 -2.75 -16.53 3.70
CA GLN A 89 -3.24 -15.53 2.73
C GLN A 89 -4.75 -15.31 2.82
N GLU A 90 -5.52 -16.35 3.09
CA GLU A 90 -6.96 -16.24 3.31
C GLU A 90 -7.29 -15.43 4.56
N GLN A 91 -6.48 -15.57 5.60
CA GLN A 91 -6.59 -14.75 6.81
C GLN A 91 -6.22 -13.28 6.53
N LEU A 92 -5.18 -13.00 5.74
CA LEU A 92 -4.85 -11.64 5.30
C LEU A 92 -5.99 -11.02 4.46
N ARG A 93 -6.57 -11.80 3.54
CA ARG A 93 -7.76 -11.40 2.77
C ARG A 93 -8.94 -11.06 3.68
N PHE A 94 -9.11 -11.78 4.79
CA PHE A 94 -10.17 -11.46 5.73
C PHE A 94 -9.92 -10.14 6.48
N VAL A 95 -8.70 -9.89 6.95
CA VAL A 95 -8.33 -8.59 7.55
C VAL A 95 -8.64 -7.44 6.59
N HIS A 96 -8.24 -7.59 5.32
CA HIS A 96 -8.53 -6.59 4.29
C HIS A 96 -10.05 -6.41 4.08
N PHE A 97 -10.80 -7.52 3.94
CA PHE A 97 -12.24 -7.47 3.80
C PHE A 97 -12.90 -6.72 4.97
N GLU A 98 -12.50 -7.01 6.21
CA GLU A 98 -13.06 -6.34 7.38
C GLU A 98 -12.75 -4.85 7.36
N LEU A 99 -11.51 -4.45 7.11
CA LEU A 99 -11.13 -3.03 7.01
C LEU A 99 -11.92 -2.27 5.93
N GLN A 100 -12.28 -2.93 4.84
CA GLN A 100 -13.09 -2.33 3.76
C GLN A 100 -14.61 -2.36 4.05
N ASN A 101 -15.06 -3.24 4.95
CA ASN A 101 -16.48 -3.50 5.20
C ASN A 101 -16.85 -3.29 6.67
N THR A 102 -16.74 -4.33 7.48
CA THR A 102 -17.26 -4.38 8.86
C THR A 102 -16.48 -3.50 9.85
N GLU A 103 -15.22 -3.23 9.56
CA GLU A 103 -14.27 -2.45 10.37
C GLU A 103 -13.84 -1.14 9.67
N ARG A 104 -14.68 -0.61 8.76
CA ARG A 104 -14.39 0.61 7.98
C ARG A 104 -14.04 1.82 8.85
N LYS A 105 -14.61 1.91 10.05
CA LYS A 105 -14.26 2.98 11.01
C LYS A 105 -12.80 2.91 11.45
N ALA A 106 -12.24 1.71 11.62
CA ALA A 106 -10.83 1.55 11.94
C ALA A 106 -9.95 2.03 10.77
N LEU A 107 -10.34 1.69 9.53
CA LEU A 107 -9.64 2.16 8.33
C LEU A 107 -9.69 3.69 8.17
N GLU A 108 -10.85 4.31 8.38
CA GLU A 108 -11.01 5.78 8.33
C GLU A 108 -10.15 6.50 9.37
N LYS A 109 -9.91 5.88 10.53
CA LYS A 109 -9.01 6.41 11.55
C LYS A 109 -7.57 6.24 11.13
N LEU A 110 -7.21 5.03 10.67
CA LEU A 110 -5.88 4.70 10.19
C LEU A 110 -5.44 5.61 9.03
N SER A 111 -6.33 5.97 8.11
CA SER A 111 -6.01 6.82 6.95
C SER A 111 -5.63 8.26 7.31
N LYS A 112 -5.86 8.68 8.55
CA LYS A 112 -5.49 10.02 9.06
C LYS A 112 -4.15 10.03 9.78
N ALA A 113 -3.53 8.86 9.99
CA ALA A 113 -2.27 8.77 10.70
C ALA A 113 -1.12 9.29 9.82
N THR A 114 -0.26 10.14 10.40
CA THR A 114 0.90 10.74 9.72
C THR A 114 2.23 10.10 10.13
N ASN A 115 2.21 9.18 11.11
CA ASN A 115 3.37 8.43 11.53
C ASN A 115 2.99 7.00 11.97
N VAL A 116 3.98 6.11 11.96
CA VAL A 116 3.77 4.67 12.20
C VAL A 116 3.33 4.32 13.62
N ASN A 117 3.74 5.10 14.63
CA ASN A 117 3.37 4.82 16.03
C ASN A 117 1.89 5.13 16.29
N ASP A 118 1.42 6.26 15.77
CA ASP A 118 0.01 6.64 15.86
C ASP A 118 -0.85 5.70 15.03
N ALA A 119 -0.41 5.33 13.83
CA ALA A 119 -1.09 4.35 12.99
C ALA A 119 -1.24 3.00 13.71
N ALA A 120 -0.17 2.50 14.35
CA ALA A 120 -0.20 1.26 15.10
C ALA A 120 -1.15 1.33 16.31
N TYR A 121 -1.15 2.46 17.02
CA TYR A 121 -2.08 2.73 18.11
C TYR A 121 -3.54 2.76 17.62
N LEU A 122 -3.82 3.34 16.46
CA LEU A 122 -5.17 3.43 15.91
C LEU A 122 -5.71 2.07 15.47
N ILE A 123 -4.88 1.20 14.88
CA ILE A 123 -5.26 -0.20 14.61
C ILE A 123 -5.55 -0.94 15.92
N ASP A 124 -4.66 -0.84 16.91
CA ASP A 124 -4.86 -1.47 18.22
C ASP A 124 -6.20 -1.01 18.83
N LYS A 125 -6.45 0.30 18.84
CA LYS A 125 -7.62 0.86 19.50
C LYS A 125 -8.93 0.56 18.79
N HIS A 126 -8.94 0.54 17.46
CA HIS A 126 -10.18 0.50 16.68
C HIS A 126 -10.46 -0.84 16.01
N TYR A 127 -9.43 -1.58 15.60
CA TYR A 127 -9.58 -2.89 14.96
C TYR A 127 -9.42 -4.03 15.98
N GLU A 128 -8.30 -4.08 16.70
CA GLU A 128 -8.03 -5.16 17.67
C GLU A 128 -8.80 -4.97 18.98
N ARG A 129 -8.96 -3.71 19.41
CA ARG A 129 -9.62 -3.30 20.66
C ARG A 129 -9.00 -3.96 21.89
N SER A 130 -7.67 -4.03 21.94
CA SER A 130 -6.96 -4.64 23.08
C SER A 130 -7.10 -3.82 24.37
N ALA A 131 -6.71 -4.42 25.49
CA ALA A 131 -6.64 -3.73 26.79
C ALA A 131 -5.52 -2.67 26.86
N GLY A 132 -4.70 -2.51 25.80
CA GLY A 132 -3.64 -1.50 25.69
C GLY A 132 -2.30 -1.91 26.33
N THR A 133 -2.24 -3.02 27.05
CA THR A 133 -0.99 -3.52 27.69
C THR A 133 0.10 -3.89 26.68
N ALA A 134 -0.27 -4.17 25.42
CA ALA A 134 0.65 -4.51 24.34
C ALA A 134 0.94 -3.34 23.38
N THR A 135 0.39 -2.14 23.61
CA THR A 135 0.51 -0.97 22.70
C THR A 135 1.96 -0.71 22.30
N SER A 136 2.87 -0.66 23.28
CA SER A 136 4.29 -0.36 23.02
C SER A 136 4.97 -1.42 22.15
N LYS A 137 4.59 -2.70 22.29
CA LYS A 137 5.10 -3.79 21.45
C LYS A 137 4.56 -3.69 20.02
N ARG A 138 3.27 -3.41 19.87
CA ARG A 138 2.62 -3.20 18.55
C ARG A 138 3.28 -2.06 17.80
N GLN A 139 3.55 -0.94 18.48
CA GLN A 139 4.28 0.19 17.91
C GLN A 139 5.72 -0.19 17.55
N ALA A 140 6.42 -0.97 18.40
CA ALA A 140 7.77 -1.45 18.09
C ALA A 140 7.78 -2.37 16.85
N ASN A 141 6.86 -3.31 16.76
CA ASN A 141 6.70 -4.18 15.59
C ASN A 141 6.43 -3.35 14.33
N ALA A 142 5.50 -2.38 14.40
CA ALA A 142 5.18 -1.52 13.27
C ALA A 142 6.40 -0.69 12.82
N ARG A 143 7.18 -0.14 13.75
CA ARG A 143 8.45 0.56 13.42
C ARG A 143 9.44 -0.37 12.74
N ASN A 144 9.60 -1.61 13.21
CA ASN A 144 10.52 -2.57 12.61
C ASN A 144 10.11 -2.89 11.17
N VAL A 145 8.83 -3.15 10.93
CA VAL A 145 8.28 -3.39 9.59
C VAL A 145 8.48 -2.16 8.69
N TYR A 146 8.19 -0.97 9.20
CA TYR A 146 8.37 0.29 8.45
C TYR A 146 9.84 0.51 8.05
N ASN A 147 10.77 0.37 9.00
CA ASN A 147 12.19 0.54 8.73
C ASN A 147 12.73 -0.48 7.73
N GLN A 148 12.15 -1.69 7.70
CA GLN A 148 12.57 -2.77 6.82
C GLN A 148 12.05 -2.61 5.38
N PHE A 149 10.80 -2.15 5.22
CA PHE A 149 10.11 -2.22 3.92
C PHE A 149 9.63 -0.88 3.34
N SER A 150 9.60 0.21 4.11
CA SER A 150 9.14 1.51 3.59
C SER A 150 10.00 1.99 2.41
N GLY A 151 9.36 2.66 1.46
CA GLY A 151 9.99 3.13 0.23
C GLY A 151 10.31 2.05 -0.80
N LYS A 152 10.16 0.75 -0.48
CA LYS A 152 10.34 -0.34 -1.43
C LYS A 152 9.11 -0.53 -2.31
N THR A 153 9.34 -0.72 -3.61
CA THR A 153 8.31 -1.20 -4.52
C THR A 153 8.00 -2.69 -4.26
N LEU A 154 6.89 -3.21 -4.81
CA LEU A 154 6.62 -4.64 -4.74
C LEU A 154 7.71 -5.46 -5.42
N ASP A 155 8.29 -4.95 -6.50
CA ASP A 155 9.39 -5.59 -7.22
C ASP A 155 10.67 -5.61 -6.35
N ASP A 156 10.95 -4.55 -5.57
CA ASP A 156 12.08 -4.52 -4.62
C ASP A 156 11.90 -5.49 -3.44
N ILE A 157 10.65 -5.75 -3.06
CA ILE A 157 10.32 -6.70 -2.00
C ILE A 157 10.51 -8.13 -2.52
N ASP A 158 10.07 -8.42 -3.74
CA ASP A 158 10.17 -9.75 -4.35
C ASP A 158 11.62 -10.18 -4.65
N ASN A 159 12.42 -9.25 -5.20
CA ASN A 159 13.79 -9.53 -5.63
C ASN A 159 14.81 -9.70 -4.50
N ASN A 160 14.42 -9.48 -3.24
CA ASN A 160 15.31 -9.61 -2.07
C ASN A 160 15.12 -10.93 -1.29
N THR A 161 14.39 -11.88 -1.88
CA THR A 161 14.29 -13.25 -1.38
C THR A 161 14.85 -14.20 -2.42
N ASP A 162 15.78 -15.08 -2.02
CA ASP A 162 16.36 -16.16 -2.84
C ASP A 162 15.33 -17.14 -3.45
N ASN A 163 14.02 -16.87 -3.35
CA ASN A 163 12.97 -17.53 -4.11
C ASN A 163 11.80 -16.55 -4.28
N GLY A 164 11.75 -15.90 -5.45
CA GLY A 164 10.73 -14.92 -5.80
C GLY A 164 9.31 -15.45 -5.60
N PHE A 165 8.48 -14.60 -4.99
CA PHE A 165 7.05 -14.67 -4.90
C PHE A 165 6.40 -14.97 -6.26
N LEU A 166 6.98 -14.50 -7.37
CA LEU A 166 6.56 -14.81 -8.73
C LEU A 166 6.82 -16.28 -9.16
N ASN A 167 7.90 -16.91 -8.69
CA ASN A 167 8.20 -18.31 -9.01
C ASN A 167 7.32 -19.29 -8.21
N ALA A 168 6.89 -18.91 -7.00
CA ALA A 168 5.92 -19.69 -6.22
C ALA A 168 4.51 -19.68 -6.86
N VAL A 169 4.14 -18.58 -7.52
CA VAL A 169 2.87 -18.43 -8.26
C VAL A 169 2.86 -19.23 -9.57
N ALA A 170 3.99 -19.32 -10.27
CA ALA A 170 4.10 -20.09 -11.51
C ALA A 170 4.20 -21.62 -11.29
N GLY A 171 4.58 -22.06 -10.08
CA GLY A 171 4.82 -23.47 -9.75
C GLY A 171 3.62 -24.24 -9.17
N GLN A 172 2.52 -23.56 -8.81
CA GLN A 172 1.32 -24.22 -8.29
C GLN A 172 0.18 -24.04 -9.30
N GLY A 173 -0.27 -25.15 -9.89
CA GLY A 173 -1.11 -25.27 -11.09
C GLY A 173 -2.52 -24.67 -11.05
N ASP A 174 -2.77 -23.62 -10.27
CA ASP A 174 -3.94 -22.76 -10.43
C ASP A 174 -3.60 -21.29 -10.15
N VAL A 175 -3.46 -20.51 -11.24
CA VAL A 175 -3.19 -19.07 -11.21
C VAL A 175 -4.46 -18.23 -10.99
N SER A 176 -5.65 -18.86 -10.98
CA SER A 176 -6.94 -18.16 -10.88
C SER A 176 -7.09 -17.41 -9.56
N GLN A 177 -6.47 -17.93 -8.50
CA GLN A 177 -6.44 -17.30 -7.17
C GLN A 177 -5.61 -16.01 -7.12
N PHE A 178 -4.71 -15.80 -8.09
CA PHE A 178 -3.87 -14.61 -8.20
C PHE A 178 -4.38 -13.60 -9.23
N LEU A 179 -5.38 -13.96 -10.05
CA LEU A 179 -5.97 -13.06 -11.03
C LEU A 179 -6.38 -11.72 -10.43
N PRO A 180 -7.05 -11.63 -9.26
CA PRO A 180 -7.40 -10.33 -8.70
C PRO A 180 -6.18 -9.51 -8.25
N LEU A 181 -5.08 -10.15 -7.84
CA LEU A 181 -3.84 -9.45 -7.49
C LEU A 181 -3.08 -8.99 -8.75
N LEU A 182 -3.00 -9.85 -9.76
CA LEU A 182 -2.35 -9.56 -11.03
C LEU A 182 -3.11 -8.47 -11.80
N VAL A 183 -4.44 -8.52 -11.81
CA VAL A 183 -5.30 -7.49 -12.42
C VAL A 183 -5.11 -6.15 -11.71
N ASN A 184 -5.19 -6.11 -10.37
CA ASN A 184 -4.94 -4.87 -9.64
C ASN A 184 -3.51 -4.33 -9.89
N LEU A 185 -2.50 -5.20 -9.95
CA LEU A 185 -1.13 -4.81 -10.23
C LEU A 185 -0.98 -4.21 -11.64
N VAL A 186 -1.60 -4.83 -12.64
CA VAL A 186 -1.61 -4.34 -14.03
C VAL A 186 -2.34 -3.00 -14.11
N GLU A 187 -3.51 -2.86 -13.47
CA GLU A 187 -4.26 -1.61 -13.41
C GLU A 187 -3.47 -0.49 -12.71
N THR A 188 -2.76 -0.82 -11.62
CA THR A 188 -1.90 0.16 -10.93
C THR A 188 -0.70 0.57 -11.80
N LYS A 189 -0.05 -0.38 -12.49
CA LYS A 189 1.08 -0.08 -13.38
C LYS A 189 0.64 0.76 -14.58
N GLN A 190 -0.54 0.48 -15.14
CA GLN A 190 -1.13 1.29 -16.21
C GLN A 190 -1.42 2.72 -15.73
N LYS A 191 -2.03 2.86 -14.55
CA LYS A 191 -2.35 4.17 -13.98
C LYS A 191 -1.09 4.99 -13.64
N GLU A 192 -0.05 4.35 -13.11
CA GLU A 192 1.25 4.99 -12.88
C GLU A 192 1.93 5.42 -14.19
N GLU A 193 1.81 4.63 -15.26
CA GLU A 193 2.34 4.98 -16.58
C GLU A 193 1.58 6.14 -17.23
N GLU A 194 0.25 6.19 -17.07
CA GLU A 194 -0.59 7.31 -17.53
C GLU A 194 -0.23 8.61 -16.81
N ILE A 195 -0.09 8.58 -15.48
CA ILE A 195 0.35 9.74 -14.69
C ILE A 195 1.72 10.22 -15.17
N ARG A 196 2.67 9.30 -15.38
CA ARG A 196 4.02 9.64 -15.86
C ARG A 196 3.98 10.29 -17.25
N LYS A 197 3.15 9.79 -18.17
CA LYS A 197 2.98 10.39 -19.51
C LYS A 197 2.42 11.80 -19.43
N GLN A 198 1.43 12.01 -18.56
CA GLN A 198 0.83 13.33 -18.35
C GLN A 198 1.83 14.34 -17.78
N GLU A 199 2.65 13.93 -16.80
CA GLU A 199 3.72 14.80 -16.25
C GLU A 199 4.80 15.16 -17.28
N LEU A 200 5.13 14.22 -18.18
CA LEU A 200 6.06 14.45 -19.29
C LEU A 200 5.51 15.48 -20.28
N GLU A 201 4.23 15.37 -20.66
CA GLU A 201 3.56 16.34 -21.54
C GLU A 201 3.49 17.74 -20.90
N ASP A 202 3.10 17.82 -19.62
CA ASP A 202 3.06 19.09 -18.88
C ASP A 202 4.43 19.76 -18.79
N ASN A 203 5.49 18.97 -18.58
CA ASN A 203 6.86 19.48 -18.54
C ASN A 203 7.36 19.95 -19.92
N GLN A 204 7.03 19.24 -20.99
CA GLN A 204 7.33 19.68 -22.35
C GLN A 204 6.61 20.98 -22.70
N TYR A 205 5.33 21.11 -22.33
CA TYR A 205 4.57 22.34 -22.53
C TYR A 205 5.19 23.53 -21.77
N LYS A 206 5.59 23.33 -20.51
CA LYS A 206 6.29 24.36 -19.72
C LYS A 206 7.62 24.77 -20.35
N ALA A 207 8.41 23.82 -20.84
CA ALA A 207 9.67 24.11 -21.51
C ALA A 207 9.47 24.94 -22.79
N ALA A 208 8.49 24.57 -23.63
CA ALA A 208 8.16 25.31 -24.84
C ALA A 208 7.66 26.74 -24.54
N LEU A 209 6.89 26.92 -23.46
CA LEU A 209 6.45 28.25 -23.02
C LEU A 209 7.63 29.10 -22.55
N GLN A 210 8.55 28.51 -21.78
CA GLN A 210 9.75 29.21 -21.32
C GLN A 210 10.62 29.63 -22.51
N GLU A 211 10.76 28.79 -23.53
CA GLU A 211 11.49 29.14 -24.75
C GLU A 211 10.85 30.34 -25.47
N LYS A 212 9.51 30.37 -25.59
CA LYS A 212 8.79 31.52 -26.16
C LYS A 212 9.00 32.80 -25.35
N ILE A 213 9.00 32.71 -24.02
CA ILE A 213 9.30 33.85 -23.14
C ILE A 213 10.72 34.35 -23.41
N ASN A 214 11.70 33.44 -23.44
CA ASN A 214 13.09 33.79 -23.71
C ASN A 214 13.26 34.45 -25.09
N GLN A 215 12.58 33.94 -26.12
CA GLN A 215 12.58 34.53 -27.47
C GLN A 215 11.96 35.93 -27.47
N ARG A 216 10.82 36.13 -26.79
CA ARG A 216 10.17 37.44 -26.66
C ARG A 216 11.09 38.44 -25.98
N ASP A 217 11.73 38.04 -24.88
CA ASP A 217 12.60 38.91 -24.11
C ASP A 217 13.88 39.25 -24.90
N PHE A 218 14.41 38.30 -25.67
CA PHE A 218 15.50 38.56 -26.63
C PHE A 218 15.08 39.58 -27.70
N LEU A 219 13.92 39.42 -28.33
CA LEU A 219 13.41 40.37 -29.32
C LEU A 219 13.19 41.77 -28.71
N ALA A 220 12.63 41.85 -27.50
CA ALA A 220 12.47 43.12 -26.78
C ALA A 220 13.82 43.78 -26.49
N SER A 221 14.85 43.01 -26.13
CA SER A 221 16.21 43.51 -25.94
C SER A 221 16.80 44.07 -27.24
N LEU A 222 16.54 43.42 -28.38
CA LEU A 222 17.04 43.83 -29.69
C LEU A 222 16.37 45.12 -30.16
N ILE A 223 15.06 45.27 -29.93
CA ILE A 223 14.31 46.50 -30.20
C ILE A 223 14.88 47.67 -29.38
N ASN A 224 15.12 47.47 -28.08
CA ASN A 224 15.70 48.51 -27.22
C ASN A 224 17.13 48.90 -27.61
N GLN A 225 17.94 47.96 -28.12
CA GLN A 225 19.31 48.25 -28.56
C GLN A 225 19.39 48.93 -29.94
N THR A 226 18.41 48.67 -30.82
CA THR A 226 18.42 49.18 -32.20
C THR A 226 17.62 50.47 -32.40
N GLY A 227 16.81 50.89 -31.42
CA GLY A 227 16.01 52.12 -31.49
C GLY A 227 14.88 52.08 -32.54
N VAL A 228 14.50 50.89 -33.00
CA VAL A 228 13.47 50.70 -34.03
C VAL A 228 12.08 50.69 -33.37
N GLU A 229 11.28 51.74 -33.56
CA GLU A 229 9.86 51.73 -33.19
C GLU A 229 9.05 50.95 -34.23
N PHE A 230 8.29 49.93 -33.78
CA PHE A 230 7.32 49.24 -34.63
C PHE A 230 6.11 50.15 -34.86
N VAL A 231 5.90 50.55 -36.13
CA VAL A 231 4.62 51.13 -36.55
C VAL A 231 3.62 49.99 -36.72
N GLU A 232 2.65 49.86 -35.80
CA GLU A 232 1.51 48.97 -36.01
C GLU A 232 0.78 49.39 -37.31
N ARG A 233 0.81 48.53 -38.34
CA ARG A 233 -0.10 48.70 -39.48
C ARG A 233 -1.51 48.41 -39.00
N ASN A 234 -2.30 49.46 -38.79
CA ASN A 234 -3.74 49.34 -38.65
C ASN A 234 -4.36 48.99 -40.01
N PRO A 235 -4.92 47.78 -40.21
CA PRO A 235 -5.47 47.36 -41.50
C PRO A 235 -6.76 48.10 -41.90
N ASN A 236 -7.35 48.95 -41.04
CA ASN A 236 -8.63 49.62 -41.30
C ASN A 236 -8.53 51.11 -41.71
N LYS A 237 -7.36 51.60 -42.13
CA LYS A 237 -7.17 53.05 -42.41
C LYS A 237 -7.21 53.46 -43.89
N ASN A 238 -7.83 52.67 -44.78
CA ASN A 238 -8.08 53.05 -46.18
C ASN A 238 -9.57 52.89 -46.57
N LEU A 239 -10.45 53.70 -45.98
CA LEU A 239 -11.76 54.03 -46.54
C LEU A 239 -12.16 55.43 -46.04
N GLN A 240 -11.57 56.47 -46.62
CA GLN A 240 -12.15 57.81 -46.80
C GLN A 240 -11.10 58.71 -47.45
N GLY A 241 -11.40 59.18 -48.67
CA GLY A 241 -10.55 60.04 -49.50
C GLY A 241 -10.59 59.63 -50.95
#